data_AF-A0A0C1G5J8-F1
#
_entry.id   AF-A0A0C1G5J8-F1
#
_cell.length_a   1.000
_cell.length_b   1.000
_cell.length_c   1.000
_cell.angle_alpha   90.00
_cell.angle_beta   90.00
_cell.angle_gamma   90.00
#
_symmetry.space_group_name_H-M   'P 1'
#
loop_
_entity.id
_entity.type
_entity.pdbx_description
1 polymer ?
#
loop_
_entity_poly.entity_id
_entity_poly.type
_entity_poly.pdbx_seq_one_letter_code
_entity_poly.pdbx_strand_id
1 'polypeptide(L)'
;MDSASQTIPVNWSSATIWVEKISLAAQGKGALDTIIMVGKKLNIFSADALAGVIQLPAGSYKDAKVRLFCRKSPRSEFALDFKGTFTNSFGVVDSVLVRSSLPFEANLNVSEIVIGQTDNYKATFNFDLSKMLTGISTKALEQGGRSSIGIDGKKLYVIWKGGSADEPFYNQIIQHWQSVASVVISKAVE
;
A
#
# COMPACT_ATOMS: atom_id res chain seq x y z
N MET A 1 -9.18 -8.87 29.77
CA MET A 1 -9.93 -7.83 29.05
C MET A 1 -9.17 -7.58 27.77
N ASP A 2 -9.72 -8.05 26.65
CA ASP A 2 -9.12 -7.87 25.33
C ASP A 2 -9.05 -6.38 25.02
N SER A 3 -7.83 -5.85 24.92
CA SER A 3 -7.58 -4.54 24.36
C SER A 3 -7.93 -4.63 22.87
N ALA A 4 -9.20 -4.41 22.55
CA ALA A 4 -9.61 -4.12 21.18
C ALA A 4 -8.69 -3.01 20.68
N SER A 5 -7.80 -3.35 19.74
CA SER A 5 -6.80 -2.44 19.19
C SER A 5 -7.52 -1.20 18.66
N GLN A 6 -7.55 -0.12 19.45
CA GLN A 6 -8.18 1.13 19.05
C GLN A 6 -7.37 1.68 17.88
N THR A 7 -7.91 1.48 16.70
CA THR A 7 -7.36 1.99 15.45
C THR A 7 -7.93 3.38 15.22
N ILE A 8 -7.10 4.35 14.86
CA ILE A 8 -7.60 5.68 14.46
C ILE A 8 -8.46 5.53 13.20
N PRO A 9 -9.74 5.88 13.22
CA PRO A 9 -10.58 5.88 12.02
C PRO A 9 -10.19 7.08 11.16
N VAL A 10 -9.34 6.83 10.16
CA VAL A 10 -8.92 7.87 9.20
C VAL A 10 -9.85 7.88 8.00
N ASN A 11 -10.43 9.03 7.73
CA ASN A 11 -11.06 9.33 6.46
C ASN A 11 -9.98 9.78 5.47
N TRP A 12 -9.51 8.85 4.64
CA TRP A 12 -8.45 9.10 3.68
C TRP A 12 -8.97 9.86 2.44
N SER A 13 -8.27 10.92 2.05
CA SER A 13 -8.61 11.77 0.90
C SER A 13 -7.63 11.64 -0.27
N SER A 14 -6.43 11.13 -0.02
CA SER A 14 -5.47 10.80 -1.07
C SER A 14 -4.62 9.60 -0.68
N ALA A 15 -4.39 8.71 -1.64
CA ALA A 15 -3.46 7.61 -1.46
C ALA A 15 -2.68 7.36 -2.75
N THR A 16 -1.40 7.73 -2.76
CA THR A 16 -0.54 7.52 -3.93
C THR A 16 0.70 6.72 -3.59
N ILE A 17 1.09 5.83 -4.50
CA ILE A 17 2.33 5.06 -4.42
C ILE A 17 3.12 5.20 -5.71
N TRP A 18 4.44 5.13 -5.63
CA TRP A 18 5.28 4.96 -6.81
C TRP A 18 5.60 3.48 -6.99
N VAL A 19 5.16 2.89 -8.09
CA VAL A 19 5.46 1.49 -8.42
C VAL A 19 6.64 1.46 -9.37
N GLU A 20 7.75 0.88 -8.93
CA GLU A 20 8.93 0.65 -9.75
C GLU A 20 8.70 -0.53 -10.69
N LYS A 21 8.36 -1.69 -10.12
CA LYS A 21 8.17 -2.93 -10.84
C LYS A 21 7.21 -3.88 -10.11
N ILE A 22 6.70 -4.86 -10.85
CA ILE A 22 5.93 -5.99 -10.34
C ILE A 22 6.68 -7.26 -10.73
N SER A 23 6.81 -8.22 -9.82
CA SER A 23 7.29 -9.57 -10.18
C SER A 23 6.22 -10.62 -9.90
N LEU A 24 6.12 -11.62 -10.77
CA LEU A 24 5.31 -12.81 -10.59
C LEU A 24 6.23 -14.02 -10.73
N ALA A 25 6.29 -14.84 -9.68
CA ALA A 25 7.00 -16.11 -9.69
C ALA A 25 6.04 -17.23 -9.33
N ALA A 26 6.03 -18.34 -10.05
CA ALA A 26 5.16 -19.49 -9.76
C ALA A 26 5.75 -20.81 -10.28
N GLN A 27 5.37 -21.93 -9.67
CA GLN A 27 5.86 -23.25 -10.05
C GLN A 27 4.88 -23.95 -10.99
N GLY A 28 5.37 -24.57 -12.07
CA GLY A 28 4.55 -25.31 -13.03
C GLY A 28 5.40 -26.27 -13.86
N LYS A 29 4.85 -26.81 -14.95
CA LYS A 29 5.62 -27.65 -15.90
C LYS A 29 6.83 -26.89 -16.49
N GLY A 30 6.72 -25.56 -16.57
CA GLY A 30 7.85 -24.64 -16.62
C GLY A 30 7.69 -23.61 -15.49
N ALA A 31 8.80 -23.23 -14.84
CA ALA A 31 8.78 -22.18 -13.83
C ALA A 31 8.39 -20.84 -14.48
N LEU A 32 7.49 -20.12 -13.83
CA LEU A 32 7.20 -18.75 -14.19
C LEU A 32 8.06 -17.82 -13.33
N ASP A 33 8.84 -16.96 -13.95
CA ASP A 33 9.56 -15.87 -13.31
C ASP A 33 9.53 -14.67 -14.25
N THR A 34 8.67 -13.70 -13.95
CA THR A 34 8.39 -12.56 -14.83
C THR A 34 8.43 -11.27 -14.05
N ILE A 35 9.06 -10.26 -14.65
CA ILE A 35 9.16 -8.92 -14.10
C ILE A 35 8.57 -7.92 -15.09
N ILE A 36 7.69 -7.06 -14.60
CA ILE A 36 7.15 -5.90 -15.31
C ILE A 36 7.80 -4.65 -14.75
N MET A 37 8.47 -3.88 -15.60
CA MET A 37 8.86 -2.52 -15.24
C MET A 37 7.64 -1.61 -15.38
N VAL A 38 7.26 -0.94 -14.30
CA VAL A 38 6.05 -0.11 -14.24
C VAL A 38 6.43 1.38 -14.25
N GLY A 39 7.34 1.79 -13.36
CA GLY A 39 7.93 3.12 -13.33
C GLY A 39 6.92 4.28 -13.28
N LYS A 40 5.84 4.18 -12.49
CA LYS A 40 4.81 5.23 -12.45
C LYS A 40 4.17 5.44 -11.08
N LYS A 41 3.64 6.65 -10.90
CA LYS A 41 2.81 7.01 -9.74
C LYS A 41 1.39 6.51 -9.96
N LEU A 42 0.87 5.74 -9.02
CA LEU A 42 -0.50 5.25 -9.00
C LEU A 42 -1.29 5.95 -7.90
N ASN A 43 -2.51 6.37 -8.23
CA ASN A 43 -3.52 6.72 -7.23
C ASN A 43 -4.31 5.44 -6.90
N ILE A 44 -4.10 4.89 -5.71
CA ILE A 44 -4.70 3.60 -5.32
C ILE A 44 -6.15 3.73 -4.84
N PHE A 45 -6.73 4.95 -4.86
CA PHE A 45 -8.19 5.12 -4.78
C PHE A 45 -8.89 4.97 -6.12
N SER A 46 -8.17 5.09 -7.23
CA SER A 46 -8.78 4.87 -8.53
C SER A 46 -8.96 3.38 -8.75
N ALA A 47 -10.22 2.93 -8.92
CA ALA A 47 -10.54 1.57 -9.34
C ALA A 47 -9.92 1.22 -10.71
N ASP A 48 -9.57 2.25 -11.50
CA ASP A 48 -9.00 2.15 -12.84
C ASP A 48 -7.47 2.29 -12.86
N ALA A 49 -6.81 2.29 -11.68
CA ALA A 49 -5.36 2.36 -11.59
C ALA A 49 -4.69 1.11 -12.19
N LEU A 50 -4.44 1.12 -13.50
CA LEU A 50 -3.70 0.06 -14.17
C LEU A 50 -2.21 0.21 -13.86
N ALA A 51 -1.57 -0.83 -13.31
CA ALA A 51 -0.12 -0.84 -13.08
C ALA A 51 0.69 -1.22 -14.34
N GLY A 52 0.16 -2.11 -15.17
CA GLY A 52 0.78 -2.54 -16.43
C GLY A 52 0.07 -3.76 -16.99
N VAL A 53 0.49 -4.19 -18.18
CA VAL A 53 -0.02 -5.39 -18.85
C VAL A 53 1.18 -6.28 -19.18
N ILE A 54 1.05 -7.58 -18.94
CA ILE A 54 2.01 -8.58 -19.39
C ILE A 54 1.32 -9.76 -20.02
N GLN A 55 2.02 -10.37 -20.97
CA GLN A 55 1.66 -11.65 -21.52
C GLN A 55 2.39 -12.73 -20.75
N LEU A 56 1.63 -13.72 -20.26
CA LEU A 56 2.15 -14.87 -19.55
C LEU A 56 2.00 -16.12 -20.42
N PRO A 57 2.94 -17.07 -20.37
CA PRO A 57 2.77 -18.34 -21.05
C PRO A 57 1.57 -19.08 -20.48
N ALA A 58 0.86 -19.80 -21.36
CA ALA A 58 -0.24 -20.65 -20.93
C ALA A 58 0.29 -21.83 -20.11
N GLY A 59 -0.44 -22.18 -19.04
CA GLY A 59 -0.04 -23.23 -18.13
C GLY A 59 -0.81 -23.23 -16.81
N SER A 60 -0.58 -24.27 -16.01
CA SER A 60 -1.06 -24.35 -14.63
C SER A 60 0.10 -24.10 -13.67
N TYR A 61 -0.10 -23.17 -12.75
CA TYR A 61 0.93 -22.69 -11.84
C TYR A 61 0.45 -22.79 -10.38
N LYS A 62 1.34 -23.23 -9.50
CA LYS A 62 1.15 -23.33 -8.05
C LYS A 62 2.10 -22.39 -7.32
N ASP A 63 1.79 -22.11 -6.06
CA ASP A 63 2.60 -21.30 -5.15
C ASP A 63 2.99 -19.94 -5.77
N ALA A 64 2.03 -19.29 -6.41
CA ALA A 64 2.26 -18.04 -7.10
C ALA A 64 2.55 -16.92 -6.10
N LYS A 65 3.69 -16.26 -6.29
CA LYS A 65 4.16 -15.12 -5.51
C LYS A 65 4.14 -13.88 -6.38
N VAL A 66 3.32 -12.92 -6.00
CA VAL A 66 3.24 -11.61 -6.63
C VAL A 66 3.89 -10.59 -5.71
N ARG A 67 4.85 -9.84 -6.23
CA ARG A 67 5.52 -8.77 -5.47
C ARG A 67 5.35 -7.43 -6.16
N LEU A 68 4.91 -6.44 -5.40
CA LEU A 68 4.84 -5.04 -5.82
C LEU A 68 5.97 -4.28 -5.15
N PHE A 69 6.88 -3.72 -5.96
CA PHE A 69 8.01 -2.95 -5.46
C PHE A 69 7.73 -1.46 -5.58
N CYS A 70 7.75 -0.77 -4.44
CA CYS A 70 7.51 0.65 -4.36
C CYS A 70 8.76 1.38 -3.85
N ARG A 71 9.19 2.39 -4.61
CA ARG A 71 10.44 3.13 -4.34
C ARG A 71 10.34 4.54 -4.88
N LYS A 72 10.98 5.50 -4.20
CA LYS A 72 11.13 6.86 -4.75
C LYS A 72 11.84 6.83 -6.11
N SER A 73 11.57 7.81 -6.96
CA SER A 73 12.20 7.93 -8.27
C SER A 73 12.58 9.39 -8.56
N PRO A 74 13.33 9.68 -9.63
CA PRO A 74 13.54 11.07 -10.06
C PRO A 74 12.24 11.83 -10.34
N ARG A 75 11.12 11.12 -10.54
CA ARG A 75 9.79 11.66 -10.82
C ARG A 75 8.87 11.70 -9.59
N SER A 76 9.29 11.14 -8.45
CA SER A 76 8.55 11.16 -7.19
C SER A 76 9.49 11.05 -6.00
N GLU A 77 9.47 12.06 -5.13
CA GLU A 77 10.27 12.07 -3.90
C GLU A 77 9.85 11.00 -2.89
N PHE A 78 8.63 10.46 -3.06
CA PHE A 78 8.03 9.48 -2.16
C PHE A 78 7.71 8.18 -2.88
N ALA A 79 7.95 7.07 -2.19
CA ALA A 79 7.42 5.75 -2.52
C ALA A 79 5.93 5.65 -2.14
N LEU A 80 5.50 6.30 -1.06
CA LEU A 80 4.09 6.46 -0.67
C LEU A 80 3.80 7.87 -0.15
N ASP A 81 2.63 8.41 -0.46
CA ASP A 81 2.10 9.69 0.04
C ASP A 81 0.59 9.59 0.23
N PHE A 82 0.17 9.46 1.50
CA PHE A 82 -1.21 9.28 1.91
C PHE A 82 -1.66 10.45 2.79
N LYS A 83 -2.88 10.93 2.55
CA LYS A 83 -3.48 12.06 3.27
C LYS A 83 -4.86 11.67 3.75
N GLY A 84 -5.17 12.03 4.97
CA GLY A 84 -6.48 11.81 5.54
C GLY A 84 -6.79 12.75 6.68
N THR A 85 -7.96 12.55 7.27
CA THR A 85 -8.43 13.29 8.45
C THR A 85 -8.97 12.30 9.48
N PHE A 86 -8.91 12.67 10.74
CA PHE A 86 -9.48 11.89 11.84
C PHE A 86 -10.06 12.83 12.90
N THR A 87 -10.98 12.31 13.71
CA THR A 87 -11.49 13.06 14.87
C THR A 87 -10.58 12.82 16.06
N ASN A 88 -10.05 13.90 16.61
CA ASN A 88 -9.11 13.89 17.72
C ASN A 88 -9.83 13.69 19.08
N SER A 89 -9.09 13.58 20.18
CA SER A 89 -9.67 13.31 21.52
C SER A 89 -10.55 14.44 22.06
N PHE A 90 -10.49 15.63 21.45
CA PHE A 90 -11.32 16.79 21.75
C PHE A 90 -12.54 16.92 20.82
N GLY A 91 -12.75 15.97 19.90
CA GLY A 91 -13.85 16.03 18.93
C GLY A 91 -13.58 16.95 17.73
N VAL A 92 -12.36 17.45 17.57
CA VAL A 92 -11.96 18.29 16.43
C VAL A 92 -11.40 17.42 15.31
N VAL A 93 -11.69 17.78 14.06
CA VAL A 93 -11.14 17.08 12.89
C VAL A 93 -9.73 17.58 12.60
N ASP A 94 -8.74 16.73 12.82
CA ASP A 94 -7.33 16.99 12.49
C ASP A 94 -6.92 16.23 11.23
N SER A 95 -5.80 16.62 10.64
CA SER A 95 -5.22 15.99 9.44
C SER A 95 -4.11 15.02 9.80
N VAL A 96 -3.96 13.96 9.00
CA VAL A 96 -2.83 13.04 9.06
C VAL A 96 -2.20 12.90 7.68
N LEU A 97 -0.87 12.90 7.67
CA LEU A 97 -0.04 12.71 6.49
C LEU A 97 0.94 11.57 6.74
N VAL A 98 0.87 10.53 5.93
CA VAL A 98 1.79 9.39 5.99
C VAL A 98 2.62 9.37 4.72
N ARG A 99 3.94 9.45 4.86
CA ARG A 99 4.88 9.49 3.73
C ARG A 99 6.07 8.58 3.95
N SER A 100 6.57 8.01 2.87
CA SER A 100 7.86 7.35 2.89
C SER A 100 8.63 7.61 1.61
N SER A 101 9.91 7.95 1.76
CA SER A 101 10.89 7.94 0.67
C SER A 101 11.69 6.64 0.66
N LEU A 102 11.56 5.80 1.69
CA LEU A 102 12.21 4.49 1.74
C LEU A 102 11.49 3.49 0.84
N PRO A 103 12.21 2.52 0.26
CA PRO A 103 11.58 1.45 -0.48
C PRO A 103 10.74 0.57 0.43
N PHE A 104 9.65 0.05 -0.11
CA PHE A 104 8.81 -0.96 0.54
C PHE A 104 8.22 -1.91 -0.50
N GLU A 105 7.77 -3.07 -0.02
CA GLU A 105 7.27 -4.14 -0.87
C GLU A 105 5.95 -4.68 -0.33
N ALA A 106 5.00 -4.98 -1.22
CA ALA A 106 3.90 -5.88 -0.92
C ALA A 106 4.23 -7.25 -1.49
N ASN A 107 4.43 -8.23 -0.61
CA ASN A 107 4.81 -9.61 -0.95
C ASN A 107 3.61 -10.52 -0.71
N LEU A 108 2.92 -10.87 -1.79
CA LEU A 108 1.60 -11.48 -1.75
C LEU A 108 1.64 -12.90 -2.33
N ASN A 109 0.97 -13.82 -1.65
CA ASN A 109 0.79 -15.17 -2.13
C ASN A 109 -0.59 -15.30 -2.76
N VAL A 110 -0.65 -15.98 -3.90
CA VAL A 110 -1.88 -16.36 -4.58
C VAL A 110 -1.95 -17.87 -4.61
N SER A 111 -3.15 -18.42 -4.44
CA SER A 111 -3.43 -19.83 -4.68
C SER A 111 -3.15 -20.20 -6.14
N GLU A 112 -3.38 -21.46 -6.50
CA GLU A 112 -3.17 -21.97 -7.85
C GLU A 112 -3.78 -21.07 -8.94
N ILE A 113 -3.02 -20.80 -10.00
CA ILE A 113 -3.43 -19.98 -11.16
C ILE A 113 -3.39 -20.87 -12.40
N VAL A 114 -4.47 -20.87 -13.17
CA VAL A 114 -4.52 -21.50 -14.49
C VAL A 114 -4.64 -20.41 -15.54
N ILE A 115 -3.67 -20.35 -16.46
CA ILE A 115 -3.59 -19.37 -17.55
C ILE A 115 -3.89 -20.07 -18.87
N GLY A 116 -5.04 -19.75 -19.48
CA GLY A 116 -5.43 -20.22 -20.81
C GLY A 116 -4.75 -19.44 -21.94
N GLN A 117 -4.64 -20.05 -23.13
CA GLN A 117 -3.96 -19.45 -24.29
C GLN A 117 -4.67 -18.20 -24.87
N THR A 118 -5.99 -18.12 -24.72
CA THR A 118 -6.84 -17.06 -25.29
C THR A 118 -7.46 -16.18 -24.21
N ASP A 119 -7.11 -16.42 -22.95
CA ASP A 119 -7.79 -15.80 -21.81
C ASP A 119 -7.04 -14.55 -21.36
N ASN A 120 -7.79 -13.47 -21.19
CA ASN A 120 -7.30 -12.27 -20.53
C ASN A 120 -7.44 -12.43 -19.01
N TYR A 121 -6.43 -12.03 -18.25
CA TYR A 121 -6.45 -12.08 -16.78
C TYR A 121 -6.13 -10.70 -16.21
N LYS A 122 -6.77 -10.37 -15.09
CA LYS A 122 -6.50 -9.17 -14.30
C LYS A 122 -5.99 -9.57 -12.92
N ALA A 123 -4.79 -9.09 -12.58
CA ALA A 123 -4.29 -9.10 -11.20
C ALA A 123 -4.67 -7.77 -10.54
N THR A 124 -5.55 -7.81 -9.55
CA THR A 124 -6.00 -6.62 -8.82
C THR A 124 -5.36 -6.60 -7.45
N PHE A 125 -4.55 -5.58 -7.18
CA PHE A 125 -4.03 -5.30 -5.84
C PHE A 125 -5.04 -4.47 -5.07
N ASN A 126 -5.53 -4.99 -3.95
CA ASN A 126 -6.45 -4.29 -3.07
C ASN A 126 -5.68 -3.81 -1.84
N PHE A 127 -5.91 -2.56 -1.45
CA PHE A 127 -5.27 -1.93 -0.30
C PHE A 127 -6.32 -1.50 0.72
N ASP A 128 -6.39 -2.20 1.85
CA ASP A 128 -7.27 -1.86 2.97
C ASP A 128 -6.61 -0.82 3.89
N LEU A 129 -6.70 0.45 3.51
CA LEU A 129 -6.06 1.55 4.26
C LEU A 129 -6.64 1.76 5.66
N SER A 130 -7.78 1.16 6.01
CA SER A 130 -8.31 1.18 7.38
C SER A 130 -7.35 0.50 8.36
N LYS A 131 -6.56 -0.45 7.88
CA LYS A 131 -5.57 -1.19 8.67
C LYS A 131 -4.21 -0.51 8.77
N MET A 132 -3.98 0.57 8.03
CA MET A 132 -2.66 1.23 7.94
C MET A 132 -2.16 1.74 9.29
N LEU A 133 -3.07 2.25 10.13
CA LEU A 133 -2.76 2.77 11.46
C LEU A 133 -3.23 1.81 12.58
N THR A 134 -3.38 0.52 12.28
CA THR A 134 -3.79 -0.47 13.30
C THR A 134 -2.86 -0.41 14.52
N GLY A 135 -3.42 -0.43 15.72
CA GLY A 135 -2.64 -0.38 16.96
C GLY A 135 -2.02 0.99 17.28
N ILE A 136 -2.30 2.03 16.49
CA ILE A 136 -2.02 3.42 16.84
C ILE A 136 -3.36 4.05 17.24
N SER A 137 -3.50 4.40 18.52
CA SER A 137 -4.69 5.09 19.01
C SER A 137 -4.59 6.60 18.80
N THR A 138 -5.73 7.28 18.78
CA THR A 138 -5.81 8.75 18.68
C THR A 138 -4.91 9.42 19.71
N LYS A 139 -4.98 8.97 20.97
CA LYS A 139 -4.17 9.50 22.07
C LYS A 139 -2.67 9.26 21.87
N ALA A 140 -2.29 8.08 21.35
CA ALA A 140 -0.88 7.79 21.06
C ALA A 140 -0.34 8.73 19.98
N LEU A 141 -1.09 8.95 18.90
CA LEU A 141 -0.72 9.89 17.85
C LEU A 141 -0.65 11.32 18.38
N GLU A 142 -1.59 11.74 19.23
CA GLU A 142 -1.61 13.09 19.79
C GLU A 142 -0.42 13.39 20.72
N GLN A 143 0.07 12.38 21.44
CA GLN A 143 1.14 12.52 22.43
C GLN A 143 2.54 12.29 21.84
N GLY A 144 2.66 11.35 20.90
CA GLY A 144 3.94 10.92 20.34
C GLY A 144 4.16 11.30 18.88
N GLY A 145 3.12 11.76 18.18
CA GLY A 145 3.18 12.11 16.77
C GLY A 145 3.76 13.51 16.55
N ARG A 146 4.64 13.63 15.55
CA ARG A 146 5.08 14.93 15.07
C ARG A 146 3.89 15.68 14.50
N SER A 147 3.68 16.92 14.93
CA SER A 147 2.59 17.75 14.42
C SER A 147 2.97 19.21 14.23
N SER A 148 2.22 19.89 13.37
CA SER A 148 2.24 21.34 13.21
C SER A 148 0.83 21.90 13.22
N ILE A 149 0.66 23.15 13.62
CA ILE A 149 -0.63 23.83 13.59
C ILE A 149 -0.77 24.53 12.24
N GLY A 150 -1.87 24.24 11.53
CA GLY A 150 -2.24 24.90 10.29
C GLY A 150 -2.79 26.30 10.52
N ILE A 151 -2.93 27.07 9.43
CA ILE A 151 -3.52 28.42 9.46
C ILE A 151 -4.98 28.43 9.94
N ASP A 152 -5.66 27.30 9.85
CA ASP A 152 -7.04 27.08 10.32
C ASP A 152 -7.12 26.64 11.79
N GLY A 153 -5.98 26.65 12.50
CA GLY A 153 -5.87 26.23 13.90
C GLY A 153 -5.91 24.71 14.10
N LYS A 154 -6.05 23.91 13.02
CA LYS A 154 -6.10 22.45 13.10
C LYS A 154 -4.69 21.86 13.10
N LYS A 155 -4.53 20.70 13.71
CA LYS A 155 -3.25 20.01 13.69
C LYS A 155 -3.11 19.16 12.44
N LEU A 156 -1.91 19.19 11.88
CA LEU A 156 -1.44 18.23 10.90
C LEU A 156 -0.44 17.30 11.60
N TYR A 157 -0.80 16.03 11.74
CA TYR A 157 0.10 14.99 12.18
C TYR A 157 0.87 14.43 10.98
N VAL A 158 2.19 14.40 11.08
CA VAL A 158 3.07 13.93 10.01
C VAL A 158 3.80 12.69 10.49
N ILE A 159 3.67 11.60 9.75
CA ILE A 159 4.46 10.39 9.91
C ILE A 159 5.25 10.21 8.61
N TRP A 160 6.50 10.67 8.62
CA TRP A 160 7.33 10.69 7.42
C TRP A 160 8.72 10.12 7.66
N LYS A 161 9.08 9.09 6.88
CA LYS A 161 10.44 8.56 6.85
C LYS A 161 11.13 8.83 5.52
N GLY A 162 12.18 9.64 5.56
CA GLY A 162 13.05 9.90 4.40
C GLY A 162 14.54 10.01 4.71
N GLY A 163 14.92 10.08 5.99
CA GLY A 163 16.31 10.17 6.45
C GLY A 163 16.67 9.09 7.48
N SER A 164 17.86 9.21 8.07
CA SER A 164 18.37 8.27 9.07
C SER A 164 17.65 8.34 10.42
N ALA A 165 17.13 9.52 10.80
CA ALA A 165 16.42 9.72 12.06
C ALA A 165 15.20 8.82 12.21
N ASP A 166 14.98 8.27 13.40
CA ASP A 166 13.79 7.50 13.72
C ASP A 166 12.55 8.38 13.66
N GLU A 167 11.45 7.80 13.16
CA GLU A 167 10.17 8.46 13.05
C GLU A 167 9.14 7.67 13.86
N PRO A 168 8.44 8.29 14.83
CA PRO A 168 7.39 7.63 15.59
C PRO A 168 6.39 6.92 14.69
N PHE A 169 5.98 5.72 15.07
CA PHE A 169 4.99 4.89 14.38
C PHE A 169 5.36 4.37 12.99
N TYR A 170 6.44 4.86 12.35
CA TYR A 170 6.79 4.47 10.98
C TYR A 170 7.01 2.95 10.82
N ASN A 171 7.76 2.34 11.75
CA ASN A 171 8.05 0.91 11.70
C ASN A 171 6.78 0.05 11.84
N GLN A 172 5.82 0.49 12.66
CA GLN A 172 4.54 -0.18 12.81
C GLN A 172 3.71 -0.06 11.52
N ILE A 173 3.67 1.14 10.93
CA ILE A 173 2.97 1.40 9.67
C ILE A 173 3.52 0.55 8.51
N ILE A 174 4.83 0.45 8.37
CA ILE A 174 5.42 -0.34 7.26
C ILE A 174 5.25 -1.84 7.47
N GLN A 175 5.16 -2.32 8.72
CA GLN A 175 4.76 -3.69 9.00
C GLN A 175 3.31 -3.95 8.58
N HIS A 176 2.40 -3.01 8.87
CA HIS A 176 1.00 -3.13 8.44
C HIS A 176 0.82 -3.01 6.93
N TRP A 177 1.74 -2.35 6.21
CA TRP A 177 1.68 -2.31 4.75
C TRP A 177 1.59 -3.70 4.10
N GLN A 178 2.29 -4.69 4.64
CA GLN A 178 2.21 -6.06 4.12
C GLN A 178 0.84 -6.71 4.36
N SER A 179 0.13 -6.30 5.42
CA SER A 179 -1.20 -6.84 5.75
C SER A 179 -2.36 -6.05 5.15
N VAL A 180 -2.14 -4.80 4.70
CA VAL A 180 -3.18 -4.03 3.99
C VAL A 180 -3.31 -4.44 2.53
N ALA A 181 -2.26 -5.01 1.95
CA ALA A 181 -2.24 -5.43 0.56
C ALA A 181 -2.77 -6.86 0.41
N SER A 182 -3.63 -7.07 -0.57
CA SER A 182 -4.00 -8.40 -1.07
C SER A 182 -4.03 -8.36 -2.59
N VAL A 183 -3.96 -9.53 -3.23
CA VAL A 183 -4.06 -9.62 -4.69
C VAL A 183 -5.05 -10.71 -5.07
N VAL A 184 -5.89 -10.41 -6.05
CA VAL A 184 -6.82 -11.35 -6.65
C VAL A 184 -6.50 -11.44 -8.12
N ILE A 185 -6.42 -12.65 -8.64
CA ILE A 185 -6.25 -12.91 -10.07
C ILE A 185 -7.55 -13.50 -10.58
N SER A 186 -8.18 -12.82 -11.53
CA SER A 186 -9.44 -13.24 -12.14
C SER A 186 -9.32 -13.21 -13.65
N LYS A 187 -10.00 -14.15 -14.33
CA LYS A 187 -10.23 -14.05 -15.76
C LYS A 187 -11.02 -12.76 -16.03
N ALA A 188 -10.57 -11.95 -16.99
CA ALA A 188 -11.30 -10.78 -17.43
C ALA A 188 -12.56 -11.24 -18.16
N VAL A 189 -13.71 -10.72 -17.75
CA VAL A 189 -14.96 -10.88 -18.50
C VAL A 189 -15.02 -9.68 -19.44
N GLU A 190 -15.00 -9.95 -20.75
CA GLU A 190 -15.29 -8.94 -21.78
C GLU A 190 -16.80 -8.69 -21.85
#